data_AF-A0A218WIA3-F1
#
_entry.id   AF-A0A218WIA3-F1
#
_cell.length_a   1.000
_cell.length_b   1.000
_cell.length_c   1.000
_cell.angle_alpha   90.00
_cell.angle_beta   90.00
_cell.angle_gamma   90.00
#
_symmetry.space_group_name_H-M   'P 1'
#
loop_
_entity.id
_entity.type
_entity.pdbx_description
1 polymer ?
#
loop_
_entity_poly.entity_id
_entity_poly.type
_entity_poly.pdbx_seq_one_letter_code
_entity_poly.pdbx_strand_id
1 'polypeptide(L)'
;MLVVRPIRLVVNHFLIQVNPQNTILHYDVSIIQELPSEDSRSAAQISKSNHSMIREKLFMENPKEFPLSMTAYDGEKNIFSAVPLPTGLFTAKLMGGEGEKERSYVVSITCVKELKLAKLKDYLAGKLLQIPREIMQGMDIVMRENPARRMISFGGNFYPLESRREDDLGCGIAAFRGFQHSLKPTSQGVALSLDCSVLAFRKKMAVLDFLREHVRGFNVSDFGKLRYEAEKALTGLKVTVTHRRTEQKYIVAKLTDKNTRDLYFPDEGLEHRGPTREIYLVNFFRRKYGKEITYLDIPCLDLGQGNKKNYVPMEFCVLVEAQKYPKEQLDREAGRTLKQMSLLRPRDRQMRIHDVVCAGGGPFGYVKSNDGSFSRYECHDEVLILNRGISEFIVMVADTEPLEILLHLPLLAEDKQALGRACGVTRPVIACSVTTNEASQLKSQIQQLKDAIEKLSI
;
A
#
# COMPACT_ATOMS: atom_id res chain seq x y z
N MET A 1 -33.44 -1.64 40.32
CA MET A 1 -33.42 -1.47 38.84
C MET A 1 -32.06 -0.93 38.44
N LEU A 2 -31.33 -1.60 37.54
CA LEU A 2 -30.18 -0.98 36.88
C LEU A 2 -30.70 0.00 35.82
N VAL A 3 -30.44 1.29 36.00
CA VAL A 3 -30.78 2.32 35.01
C VAL A 3 -29.73 2.26 33.91
N VAL A 4 -29.92 1.36 32.95
CA VAL A 4 -29.10 1.30 31.73
C VAL A 4 -29.43 2.53 30.89
N ARG A 5 -28.57 3.55 30.92
CA ARG A 5 -28.71 4.73 30.08
C ARG A 5 -28.22 4.39 28.67
N PRO A 6 -29.08 4.38 27.63
CA PRO A 6 -28.63 4.13 26.27
C PRO A 6 -27.73 5.30 25.80
N ILE A 7 -26.57 4.96 25.25
CA ILE A 7 -25.64 5.91 24.65
C ILE A 7 -25.64 5.66 23.14
N ARG A 8 -25.81 6.72 22.35
CA ARG A 8 -25.60 6.65 20.90
C ARG A 8 -24.11 6.71 20.61
N LEU A 9 -23.62 5.74 19.85
CA LEU A 9 -22.23 5.66 19.41
C LEU A 9 -22.19 5.73 17.89
N VAL A 10 -21.16 6.39 17.35
CA VAL A 10 -20.81 6.35 15.92
C VAL A 10 -19.58 5.47 15.78
N VAL A 11 -19.59 4.56 14.82
CA VAL A 11 -18.48 3.66 14.50
C VAL A 11 -17.96 3.93 13.10
N ASN A 12 -16.69 3.63 12.88
CA ASN A 12 -16.00 3.77 11.59
C ASN A 12 -16.30 2.62 10.61
N HIS A 13 -17.56 2.17 10.57
CA HIS A 13 -18.03 1.02 9.81
C HIS A 13 -19.10 1.50 8.83
N PHE A 14 -18.84 1.34 7.54
CA PHE A 14 -19.70 1.82 6.45
C PHE A 14 -20.38 0.62 5.79
N LEU A 15 -21.70 0.52 5.88
CA LEU A 15 -22.45 -0.60 5.30
C LEU A 15 -22.35 -0.60 3.77
N ILE A 16 -22.04 -1.76 3.20
CA ILE A 16 -21.96 -1.96 1.75
C ILE A 16 -23.23 -2.67 1.29
N GLN A 17 -23.97 -2.02 0.39
CA GLN A 17 -25.09 -2.65 -0.30
C GLN A 17 -24.56 -3.64 -1.36
N VAL A 18 -24.91 -4.92 -1.21
CA VAL A 18 -24.52 -5.99 -2.12
C VAL A 18 -25.75 -6.52 -2.84
N ASN A 19 -25.77 -6.47 -4.17
CA ASN A 19 -26.82 -7.14 -4.95
C ASN A 19 -26.58 -8.67 -4.93
N PRO A 20 -27.47 -9.48 -4.32
CA PRO A 20 -27.29 -10.94 -4.24
C PRO A 20 -27.44 -11.65 -5.59
N GLN A 21 -27.99 -11.01 -6.61
CA GLN A 21 -28.11 -11.58 -7.96
C GLN A 21 -26.77 -11.54 -8.71
N ASN A 22 -25.84 -10.67 -8.30
CA ASN A 22 -24.54 -10.55 -8.95
C ASN A 22 -23.65 -11.76 -8.63
N THR A 23 -22.72 -12.04 -9.54
CA THR A 23 -21.70 -13.07 -9.41
C THR A 23 -20.34 -12.45 -9.66
N ILE A 24 -19.36 -12.72 -8.79
CA ILE A 24 -17.97 -12.35 -9.04
C ILE A 24 -17.29 -13.55 -9.69
N LEU A 25 -16.62 -13.34 -10.82
CA LEU A 25 -15.86 -14.37 -11.51
C LEU A 25 -14.41 -14.34 -11.02
N HIS A 26 -13.90 -15.46 -10.55
CA HIS A 26 -12.53 -15.60 -10.04
C HIS A 26 -11.66 -16.34 -11.06
N TYR A 27 -10.58 -15.68 -11.45
CA TYR A 27 -9.59 -16.16 -12.41
C TYR A 27 -8.22 -16.35 -11.75
N ASP A 28 -7.55 -17.46 -12.08
CA ASP A 28 -6.12 -17.65 -11.80
C ASP A 28 -5.31 -17.11 -12.98
N VAL A 29 -4.22 -16.44 -12.64
CA VAL A 29 -3.28 -15.81 -13.56
C VAL A 29 -1.87 -16.27 -13.26
N SER A 30 -1.20 -16.79 -14.27
CA SER A 30 0.24 -17.06 -14.22
C SER A 30 0.96 -16.28 -15.32
N ILE A 31 2.12 -15.73 -14.97
CA ILE A 31 2.95 -14.90 -15.86
C ILE A 31 4.33 -15.55 -15.94
N ILE A 32 4.76 -15.86 -17.16
CA ILE A 32 6.04 -16.50 -17.46
C ILE A 32 6.76 -15.60 -18.47
N GLN A 33 8.04 -15.29 -18.23
CA GLN A 33 8.85 -14.58 -19.21
C GLN A 33 9.32 -15.55 -20.30
N GLU A 34 9.15 -15.20 -21.57
CA GLU A 34 9.76 -15.94 -22.67
C GLU A 34 11.28 -15.65 -22.68
N LEU A 35 12.08 -16.70 -22.59
CA LEU A 35 13.53 -16.64 -22.76
C LEU A 35 13.89 -17.07 -24.18
N PRO A 36 14.72 -16.32 -24.91
CA PRO A 36 15.22 -16.77 -26.21
C PRO A 36 16.26 -17.87 -26.03
N SER A 37 15.91 -19.11 -26.43
CA SER A 37 16.73 -20.34 -26.50
C SER A 37 17.15 -21.01 -25.17
N GLU A 38 17.64 -22.26 -25.28
CA GLU A 38 17.57 -23.35 -24.27
C GLU A 38 18.38 -23.21 -22.96
N ASP A 39 18.88 -22.04 -22.57
CA ASP A 39 19.53 -21.85 -21.27
C ASP A 39 18.50 -21.84 -20.12
N SER A 40 18.04 -23.04 -19.80
CA SER A 40 17.06 -23.32 -18.75
C SER A 40 17.60 -23.02 -17.36
N ARG A 41 16.69 -22.57 -16.47
CA ARG A 41 16.86 -22.45 -15.00
C ARG A 41 17.46 -21.14 -14.48
N SER A 42 16.86 -20.03 -14.88
CA SER A 42 16.18 -19.24 -13.85
C SER A 42 14.87 -18.64 -14.38
N ALA A 43 13.74 -19.14 -13.90
CA ALA A 43 12.50 -18.37 -13.91
C ALA A 43 12.70 -17.23 -12.89
N ALA A 44 13.36 -16.16 -13.34
CA ALA A 44 13.69 -15.01 -12.51
C ALA A 44 12.39 -14.51 -11.86
N GLN A 45 12.33 -14.57 -10.52
CA GLN A 45 11.11 -14.32 -9.76
C GLN A 45 10.58 -12.92 -10.12
N ILE A 46 9.52 -12.89 -10.93
CA ILE A 46 8.95 -11.65 -11.44
C ILE A 46 8.42 -10.88 -10.23
N SER A 47 8.89 -9.65 -10.04
CA SER A 47 8.46 -8.84 -8.90
C SER A 47 6.96 -8.50 -9.00
N LYS A 48 6.27 -8.34 -7.87
CA LYS A 48 4.84 -7.97 -7.87
C LYS A 48 4.54 -6.70 -8.67
N SER A 49 5.49 -5.74 -8.70
CA SER A 49 5.36 -4.54 -9.54
C SER A 49 5.33 -4.89 -11.03
N ASN A 50 6.17 -5.82 -11.48
CA ASN A 50 6.19 -6.25 -12.87
C ASN A 50 4.92 -7.03 -13.21
N HIS A 51 4.42 -7.90 -12.31
CA HIS A 51 3.10 -8.55 -12.46
C HIS A 51 1.99 -7.53 -12.74
N SER A 52 1.90 -6.47 -11.93
CA SER A 52 0.90 -5.41 -12.12
C SER A 52 1.07 -4.68 -13.47
N MET A 53 2.31 -4.30 -13.84
CA MET A 53 2.59 -3.62 -15.11
C MET A 53 2.28 -4.50 -16.34
N ILE A 54 2.53 -5.81 -16.26
CA ILE A 54 2.22 -6.77 -17.33
C ILE A 54 0.71 -6.90 -17.51
N ARG A 55 -0.07 -7.07 -16.42
CA ARG A 55 -1.54 -7.06 -16.47
C ARG A 55 -2.06 -5.75 -17.06
N GLU A 56 -1.61 -4.62 -16.52
CA GLU A 56 -2.12 -3.30 -16.91
C GLU A 56 -1.86 -3.05 -18.40
N LYS A 57 -0.66 -3.37 -18.91
CA LYS A 57 -0.38 -3.27 -20.34
C LYS A 57 -1.28 -4.18 -21.19
N LEU A 58 -1.39 -5.46 -20.86
CA LEU A 58 -2.25 -6.41 -21.59
C LEU A 58 -3.71 -5.92 -21.68
N PHE A 59 -4.22 -5.38 -20.57
CA PHE A 59 -5.60 -4.92 -20.47
C PHE A 59 -5.81 -3.57 -21.17
N MET A 60 -4.81 -2.67 -21.15
CA MET A 60 -4.83 -1.40 -21.89
C MET A 60 -4.75 -1.59 -23.40
N GLU A 61 -4.03 -2.61 -23.88
CA GLU A 61 -3.96 -2.96 -25.30
C GLU A 61 -5.26 -3.59 -25.81
N ASN A 62 -6.02 -4.28 -24.94
CA ASN A 62 -7.23 -5.04 -25.29
C ASN A 62 -8.46 -4.65 -24.45
N PRO A 63 -8.85 -3.36 -24.37
CA PRO A 63 -9.79 -2.85 -23.36
C PRO A 63 -11.24 -3.32 -23.53
N LYS A 64 -11.62 -3.83 -24.72
CA LYS A 64 -12.94 -4.42 -24.98
C LYS A 64 -13.08 -5.81 -24.36
N GLU A 65 -11.99 -6.56 -24.33
CA GLU A 65 -11.91 -7.93 -23.79
C GLU A 65 -11.57 -7.93 -22.30
N PHE A 66 -10.74 -6.97 -21.88
CA PHE A 66 -10.21 -6.87 -20.52
C PHE A 66 -10.49 -5.50 -19.88
N PRO A 67 -11.75 -5.20 -19.54
CA PRO A 67 -12.13 -3.90 -18.96
C PRO A 67 -11.51 -3.71 -17.56
N LEU A 68 -10.50 -2.83 -17.47
CA LEU A 68 -9.84 -2.46 -16.22
C LEU A 68 -10.80 -1.89 -15.15
N SER A 69 -11.92 -1.27 -15.54
CA SER A 69 -12.91 -0.75 -14.59
C SER A 69 -13.76 -1.85 -13.91
N MET A 70 -13.82 -3.05 -14.49
CA MET A 70 -14.65 -4.17 -14.03
C MET A 70 -13.84 -5.30 -13.39
N THR A 71 -12.53 -5.10 -13.20
CA THR A 71 -11.58 -6.14 -12.76
C THR A 71 -10.66 -5.65 -11.64
N ALA A 72 -10.48 -6.49 -10.62
CA ALA A 72 -9.56 -6.28 -9.51
C ALA A 72 -8.49 -7.38 -9.45
N TYR A 73 -7.28 -7.06 -8.95
CA TYR A 73 -6.12 -7.97 -8.96
C TYR A 73 -5.36 -7.91 -7.63
N ASP A 74 -4.95 -9.07 -7.12
CA ASP A 74 -4.14 -9.16 -5.89
C ASP A 74 -2.66 -8.76 -6.07
N GLY A 75 -2.21 -8.55 -7.31
CA GLY A 75 -0.81 -8.28 -7.65
C GLY A 75 0.05 -9.52 -7.85
N GLU A 76 -0.54 -10.73 -7.83
CA GLU A 76 0.16 -11.99 -8.05
C GLU A 76 -0.61 -12.94 -8.99
N LYS A 77 -1.71 -13.55 -8.51
CA LYS A 77 -2.36 -14.69 -9.18
C LYS A 77 -3.87 -14.55 -9.33
N ASN A 78 -4.54 -13.73 -8.54
CA ASN A 78 -6.01 -13.75 -8.47
C ASN A 78 -6.61 -12.50 -9.09
N ILE A 79 -7.31 -12.66 -10.22
CA ILE A 79 -8.18 -11.63 -10.79
C ILE A 79 -9.63 -11.93 -10.42
N PHE A 80 -10.33 -10.90 -9.94
CA PHE A 80 -11.77 -10.92 -9.69
C PHE A 80 -12.44 -9.99 -10.69
N SER A 81 -13.47 -10.47 -11.39
CA SER A 81 -14.16 -9.73 -12.45
C SER A 81 -15.67 -9.70 -12.25
N ALA A 82 -16.29 -8.58 -12.61
CA ALA A 82 -17.74 -8.45 -12.72
C ALA A 82 -18.29 -8.90 -14.09
N VAL A 83 -17.42 -9.16 -15.07
CA VAL A 83 -17.77 -9.60 -16.43
C VAL A 83 -16.89 -10.77 -16.89
N PRO A 84 -17.38 -11.66 -17.78
CA PRO A 84 -16.53 -12.72 -18.34
C PRO A 84 -15.31 -12.16 -19.06
N LEU A 85 -14.13 -12.66 -18.69
CA LEU A 85 -12.86 -12.39 -19.37
C LEU A 85 -12.49 -13.59 -20.28
N PRO A 86 -11.84 -13.36 -21.43
CA PRO A 86 -11.25 -14.44 -22.22
C PRO A 86 -10.30 -15.31 -21.41
N THR A 87 -10.36 -16.62 -21.63
CA THR A 87 -9.51 -17.63 -20.99
C THR A 87 -8.57 -18.22 -22.04
N GLY A 88 -7.28 -18.34 -21.71
CA GLY A 88 -6.25 -18.77 -22.65
C GLY A 88 -4.86 -18.21 -22.33
N LEU A 89 -3.96 -18.28 -23.31
CA LEU A 89 -2.62 -17.70 -23.27
C LEU A 89 -2.61 -16.39 -24.07
N PHE A 90 -2.05 -15.33 -23.46
CA PHE A 90 -1.92 -14.01 -24.04
C PHE A 90 -0.46 -13.55 -23.98
N THR A 91 0.03 -12.86 -25.00
CA THR A 91 1.40 -12.32 -25.00
C THR A 91 1.37 -10.83 -24.66
N ALA A 92 2.09 -10.45 -23.61
CA ALA A 92 2.28 -9.06 -23.21
C ALA A 92 3.77 -8.72 -23.26
N LYS A 93 4.13 -7.64 -23.95
CA LYS A 93 5.54 -7.25 -24.12
C LYS A 93 5.87 -6.03 -23.28
N LEU A 94 6.85 -6.10 -22.37
CA LEU A 94 7.37 -4.90 -21.71
C LEU A 94 8.66 -4.42 -22.37
N MET A 95 8.70 -3.13 -22.67
CA MET A 95 9.94 -2.43 -22.95
C MET A 95 10.71 -2.27 -21.64
N GLY A 96 12.01 -2.61 -21.65
CA GLY A 96 12.92 -2.15 -20.60
C GLY A 96 13.20 -0.65 -20.75
N GLY A 97 14.02 -0.08 -19.86
CA GLY A 97 14.50 1.30 -20.03
C GLY A 97 15.31 1.47 -21.32
N GLU A 98 15.43 2.71 -21.81
CA GLU A 98 16.14 3.03 -23.07
C GLU A 98 17.50 2.31 -23.19
N GLY A 99 17.56 1.31 -24.06
CA GLY A 99 18.72 0.45 -24.32
C GLY A 99 18.60 -1.02 -23.88
N GLU A 100 17.58 -1.40 -23.10
CA GLU A 100 17.27 -2.81 -22.81
C GLU A 100 16.41 -3.44 -23.92
N LYS A 101 16.60 -4.74 -24.17
CA LYS A 101 15.77 -5.51 -25.12
C LYS A 101 14.33 -5.62 -24.62
N GLU A 102 13.37 -5.59 -25.56
CA GLU A 102 11.96 -5.91 -25.31
C GLU A 102 11.85 -7.31 -24.68
N ARG A 103 11.05 -7.45 -23.62
CA ARG A 103 10.81 -8.72 -22.92
C ARG A 103 9.37 -9.15 -23.17
N SER A 104 9.18 -10.29 -23.82
CA SER A 104 7.87 -10.93 -23.97
C SER A 104 7.52 -11.74 -22.72
N TYR A 105 6.25 -11.67 -22.32
CA TYR A 105 5.66 -12.45 -21.24
C TYR A 105 4.43 -13.18 -21.76
N VAL A 106 4.33 -14.47 -21.46
CA VAL A 106 3.11 -15.25 -21.63
C VAL A 106 2.30 -15.14 -20.34
N VAL A 107 1.07 -14.66 -20.47
CA VAL A 107 0.07 -14.52 -19.42
C VAL A 107 -1.00 -15.58 -19.66
N SER A 108 -1.09 -16.58 -18.79
CA SER A 108 -2.20 -17.53 -18.78
C SER A 108 -3.30 -16.98 -17.88
N ILE A 109 -4.53 -16.90 -18.38
CA ILE A 109 -5.72 -16.49 -17.62
C ILE A 109 -6.73 -17.63 -17.68
N THR A 110 -7.19 -18.13 -16.53
CA THR A 110 -8.14 -19.24 -16.46
C THR A 110 -9.26 -18.97 -15.46
N CYS A 111 -10.53 -19.17 -15.86
CA CYS A 111 -11.66 -19.05 -14.94
C CYS A 111 -11.70 -20.25 -13.99
N VAL A 112 -11.62 -20.00 -12.68
CA VAL A 112 -11.60 -21.05 -11.64
C VAL A 112 -12.95 -21.20 -10.98
N LYS A 113 -13.64 -20.10 -10.65
CA LYS A 113 -14.90 -20.12 -9.87
C LYS A 113 -15.89 -19.01 -10.21
N GLU A 114 -17.18 -19.36 -10.13
CA GLU A 114 -18.29 -18.41 -10.06
C GLU A 114 -18.72 -18.18 -8.60
N LEU A 115 -18.45 -16.99 -8.08
CA LEU A 115 -18.73 -16.59 -6.70
C LEU A 115 -20.07 -15.85 -6.62
N LYS A 116 -21.17 -16.61 -6.58
CA LYS A 116 -22.55 -16.10 -6.50
C LYS A 116 -22.81 -15.38 -5.17
N LEU A 117 -23.10 -14.08 -5.20
CA LEU A 117 -23.27 -13.25 -4.00
C LEU A 117 -24.52 -13.60 -3.19
N ALA A 118 -25.47 -14.36 -3.75
CA ALA A 118 -26.56 -14.99 -3.00
C ALA A 118 -26.07 -15.79 -1.78
N LYS A 119 -24.90 -16.45 -1.85
CA LYS A 119 -24.30 -17.16 -0.70
C LYS A 119 -23.96 -16.21 0.45
N LEU A 120 -23.58 -14.97 0.16
CA LEU A 120 -23.33 -13.97 1.20
C LEU A 120 -24.64 -13.53 1.86
N LYS A 121 -25.72 -13.35 1.08
CA LYS A 121 -27.07 -13.09 1.63
C LYS A 121 -27.57 -14.24 2.50
N ASP A 122 -27.38 -15.50 2.10
CA ASP A 122 -27.80 -16.65 2.89
C ASP A 122 -26.97 -16.82 4.18
N TYR A 123 -25.69 -16.42 4.16
CA TYR A 123 -24.87 -16.31 5.38
C TYR A 123 -25.38 -15.20 6.32
N LEU A 124 -25.59 -13.98 5.82
CA LEU A 124 -26.12 -12.84 6.59
C LEU A 124 -27.56 -13.04 7.07
N ALA A 125 -28.28 -14.01 6.52
CA ALA A 125 -29.61 -14.43 6.98
C ALA A 125 -29.56 -15.63 7.95
N GLY A 126 -28.38 -16.02 8.45
CA GLY A 126 -28.17 -17.14 9.36
C GLY A 126 -28.41 -18.54 8.77
N LYS A 127 -28.64 -18.67 7.45
CA LYS A 127 -28.90 -19.97 6.80
C LYS A 127 -27.62 -20.76 6.52
N LEU A 128 -26.49 -20.07 6.32
CA LEU A 128 -25.17 -20.67 6.21
C LEU A 128 -24.38 -20.42 7.48
N LEU A 129 -23.83 -21.47 8.07
CA LEU A 129 -23.06 -21.39 9.31
C LEU A 129 -21.61 -20.91 9.12
N GLN A 130 -21.10 -20.90 7.89
CA GLN A 130 -19.72 -20.52 7.57
C GLN A 130 -19.68 -19.29 6.67
N ILE A 131 -18.81 -18.34 7.01
CA ILE A 131 -18.52 -17.15 6.20
C ILE A 131 -18.05 -17.60 4.80
N PRO A 132 -18.65 -17.10 3.71
CA PRO A 132 -18.17 -17.34 2.34
C PRO A 132 -16.82 -16.65 2.08
N ARG A 133 -15.72 -17.25 2.56
CA ARG A 133 -14.37 -16.65 2.57
C ARG A 133 -13.90 -16.15 1.20
N GLU A 134 -14.18 -16.90 0.14
CA GLU A 134 -13.78 -16.56 -1.23
C GLU A 134 -14.51 -15.31 -1.76
N ILE A 135 -15.79 -15.14 -1.40
CA ILE A 135 -16.55 -13.92 -1.71
C ILE A 135 -15.97 -12.74 -0.93
N MET A 136 -15.74 -12.90 0.37
CA MET A 136 -15.17 -11.84 1.21
C MET A 136 -13.78 -11.41 0.75
N GLN A 137 -12.93 -12.36 0.33
CA GLN A 137 -11.61 -12.08 -0.24
C GLN A 137 -11.71 -11.34 -1.57
N GLY A 138 -12.57 -11.79 -2.49
CA GLY A 138 -12.79 -11.10 -3.77
C GLY A 138 -13.30 -9.68 -3.57
N MET A 139 -14.23 -9.47 -2.63
CA MET A 139 -14.72 -8.13 -2.28
C MET A 139 -13.64 -7.24 -1.62
N ASP A 140 -12.77 -7.78 -0.76
CA ASP A 140 -11.69 -7.00 -0.13
C ASP A 140 -10.67 -6.55 -1.19
N ILE A 141 -10.35 -7.41 -2.17
CA ILE A 141 -9.49 -7.07 -3.31
C ILE A 141 -10.16 -6.00 -4.20
N VAL A 142 -11.46 -6.10 -4.48
CA VAL A 142 -12.22 -5.05 -5.20
C VAL A 142 -12.16 -3.70 -4.47
N MET A 143 -12.31 -3.67 -3.15
CA MET A 143 -12.22 -2.43 -2.35
C MET A 143 -10.80 -1.85 -2.32
N ARG A 144 -9.77 -2.69 -2.47
CA ARG A 144 -8.36 -2.28 -2.58
C ARG A 144 -7.99 -1.73 -3.96
N GLU A 145 -8.70 -2.11 -5.03
CA GLU A 145 -8.29 -1.83 -6.41
C GLU A 145 -8.15 -0.33 -6.72
N ASN A 146 -9.16 0.50 -6.37
CA ASN A 146 -9.09 1.94 -6.66
C ASN A 146 -7.99 2.66 -5.86
N PRO A 147 -7.84 2.45 -4.53
CA PRO A 147 -6.69 2.96 -3.79
C PRO A 147 -5.35 2.45 -4.32
N ALA A 148 -5.21 1.15 -4.63
CA ALA A 148 -3.95 0.57 -5.10
C ALA A 148 -3.45 1.17 -6.41
N ARG A 149 -4.35 1.59 -7.31
CA ARG A 149 -4.00 2.28 -8.56
C ARG A 149 -3.65 3.77 -8.41
N ARG A 150 -4.06 4.41 -7.31
CA ARG A 150 -3.98 5.88 -7.14
C ARG A 150 -3.10 6.34 -5.98
N MET A 151 -2.67 5.42 -5.13
CA MET A 151 -2.03 5.71 -3.85
C MET A 151 -0.84 4.77 -3.60
N ILE A 152 0.07 5.21 -2.75
CA ILE A 152 1.16 4.40 -2.22
C ILE A 152 0.55 3.29 -1.36
N SER A 153 0.59 2.05 -1.84
CA SER A 153 0.25 0.87 -1.05
C SER A 153 1.45 0.44 -0.21
N PHE A 154 1.31 0.42 1.12
CA PHE A 154 2.33 -0.05 2.05
C PHE A 154 1.71 -0.82 3.21
N GLY A 155 2.02 -2.11 3.33
CA GLY A 155 1.58 -2.95 4.46
C GLY A 155 0.06 -3.17 4.55
N GLY A 156 -0.66 -3.06 3.43
CA GLY A 156 -2.14 -3.12 3.39
C GLY A 156 -2.85 -1.76 3.59
N ASN A 157 -2.08 -0.69 3.82
CA ASN A 157 -2.56 0.68 4.00
C ASN A 157 -2.24 1.53 2.77
N PHE A 158 -2.98 2.61 2.58
CA PHE A 158 -2.88 3.50 1.41
C PHE A 158 -2.53 4.93 1.82
N TYR A 159 -1.54 5.53 1.15
CA TYR A 159 -1.03 6.87 1.41
C TYR A 159 -1.00 7.71 0.12
N PRO A 160 -1.25 9.04 0.17
CA PRO A 160 -1.22 9.89 -1.02
C PRO A 160 0.16 9.83 -1.69
N LEU A 161 0.23 10.06 -3.01
CA LEU A 161 1.50 10.08 -3.76
C LEU A 161 2.42 11.23 -3.33
N GLU A 162 1.86 12.32 -2.82
CA GLU A 162 2.56 13.53 -2.39
C GLU A 162 2.21 13.90 -0.94
N SER A 163 3.19 14.44 -0.23
CA SER A 163 3.03 14.99 1.13
C SER A 163 2.47 16.41 1.10
N ARG A 164 1.64 16.77 2.09
CA ARG A 164 1.24 18.16 2.31
C ARG A 164 2.43 18.96 2.86
N ARG A 165 2.51 20.26 2.55
CA ARG A 165 3.55 21.15 3.10
C ARG A 165 3.50 21.26 4.63
N GLU A 166 2.30 21.19 5.20
CA GLU A 166 2.05 21.16 6.65
C GLU A 166 2.49 19.85 7.33
N ASP A 167 2.77 18.81 6.54
CA ASP A 167 3.19 17.49 7.03
C ASP A 167 4.71 17.26 6.87
N ASP A 168 5.48 18.29 6.52
CA ASP A 168 6.95 18.19 6.44
C ASP A 168 7.55 17.91 7.83
N LEU A 169 8.45 16.92 7.89
CA LEU A 169 9.17 16.53 9.11
C LEU A 169 10.63 16.99 9.08
N GLY A 170 11.02 17.77 8.07
CA GLY A 170 12.40 18.19 7.84
C GLY A 170 13.26 17.10 7.23
N CYS A 171 14.52 17.42 6.95
CA CYS A 171 15.55 16.46 6.56
C CYS A 171 15.17 15.55 5.35
N GLY A 172 14.44 16.06 4.37
CA GLY A 172 13.97 15.26 3.23
C GLY A 172 12.86 14.25 3.55
N ILE A 173 12.18 14.38 4.69
CA ILE A 173 11.18 13.43 5.21
C ILE A 173 9.85 14.17 5.45
N ALA A 174 8.72 13.50 5.20
CA ALA A 174 7.40 14.03 5.53
C ALA A 174 6.48 12.93 6.11
N ALA A 175 5.48 13.35 6.87
CA ALA A 175 4.38 12.50 7.30
C ALA A 175 3.37 12.35 6.16
N PHE A 176 2.88 11.12 5.96
CA PHE A 176 1.85 10.84 4.98
C PHE A 176 0.58 10.40 5.71
N ARG A 177 -0.48 11.18 5.52
CA ARG A 177 -1.81 10.95 6.09
C ARG A 177 -2.58 9.96 5.21
N GLY A 178 -2.43 8.67 5.51
CA GLY A 178 -3.11 7.58 4.82
C GLY A 178 -4.31 7.03 5.58
N PHE A 179 -4.79 5.88 5.11
CA PHE A 179 -5.84 5.06 5.73
C PHE A 179 -5.57 3.56 5.60
N GLN A 180 -6.25 2.79 6.43
CA GLN A 180 -6.38 1.33 6.34
C GLN A 180 -7.86 0.96 6.17
N HIS A 181 -8.14 -0.16 5.50
CA HIS A 181 -9.48 -0.72 5.46
C HIS A 181 -9.51 -2.24 5.56
N SER A 182 -10.67 -2.76 5.96
CA SER A 182 -11.01 -4.19 5.94
C SER A 182 -12.51 -4.36 5.79
N LEU A 183 -12.93 -5.41 5.07
CA LEU A 183 -14.32 -5.86 5.09
C LEU A 183 -14.61 -6.76 6.29
N LYS A 184 -15.72 -6.48 6.99
CA LYS A 184 -16.19 -7.26 8.13
C LYS A 184 -17.65 -7.68 7.89
N PRO A 185 -18.00 -8.97 8.01
CA PRO A 185 -19.40 -9.35 8.12
C PRO A 185 -19.97 -8.86 9.46
N THR A 186 -21.18 -8.33 9.43
CA THR A 186 -21.96 -7.94 10.60
C THR A 186 -23.40 -8.38 10.43
N SER A 187 -24.19 -8.40 11.51
CA SER A 187 -25.64 -8.71 11.46
C SER A 187 -26.45 -7.69 10.64
N GLN A 188 -25.90 -6.49 10.41
CA GLN A 188 -26.49 -5.48 9.52
C GLN A 188 -26.08 -5.64 8.05
N GLY A 189 -25.18 -6.57 7.73
CA GLY A 189 -24.58 -6.74 6.41
C GLY A 189 -23.05 -6.67 6.43
N VAL A 190 -22.43 -6.61 5.25
CA VAL A 190 -20.97 -6.39 5.17
C VAL A 190 -20.67 -4.91 5.37
N ALA A 191 -19.78 -4.61 6.33
CA ALA A 191 -19.30 -3.27 6.61
C ALA A 191 -17.83 -3.10 6.20
N LEU A 192 -17.52 -1.99 5.55
CA LEU A 192 -16.15 -1.51 5.37
C LEU A 192 -15.71 -0.79 6.65
N SER A 193 -14.79 -1.39 7.39
CA SER A 193 -14.14 -0.74 8.53
C SER A 193 -12.97 0.10 8.00
N LEU A 194 -13.06 1.42 8.16
CA LEU A 194 -12.07 2.40 7.69
C LEU A 194 -11.37 3.09 8.85
N ASP A 195 -10.07 3.25 8.80
CA ASP A 195 -9.33 3.94 9.86
C ASP A 195 -8.13 4.74 9.35
N CYS A 196 -7.77 5.78 10.10
CA CYS A 196 -6.62 6.64 9.80
C CYS A 196 -5.30 5.90 9.98
N SER A 197 -4.34 6.16 9.09
CA SER A 197 -2.95 5.74 9.27
C SER A 197 -1.99 6.90 9.01
N VAL A 198 -0.85 6.93 9.71
CA VAL A 198 0.20 7.94 9.49
C VAL A 198 1.55 7.25 9.53
N LEU A 199 2.35 7.46 8.49
CA LEU A 199 3.73 6.97 8.40
C LEU A 199 4.65 8.07 7.87
N ALA A 200 5.92 8.03 8.26
CA ALA A 200 6.95 8.86 7.66
C ALA A 200 7.48 8.20 6.37
N PHE A 201 7.62 9.00 5.31
CA PHE A 201 8.27 8.61 4.06
C PHE A 201 9.26 9.70 3.63
N ARG A 202 10.26 9.32 2.82
CA ARG A 202 11.14 10.29 2.17
C ARG A 202 10.37 11.06 1.09
N LYS A 203 10.62 12.36 1.00
CA LYS A 203 10.04 13.24 -0.03
C LYS A 203 10.60 12.88 -1.41
N LYS A 204 9.78 13.02 -2.45
CA LYS A 204 10.21 12.93 -3.86
C LYS A 204 10.92 14.23 -4.23
N MET A 205 12.24 14.19 -4.36
CA MET A 205 13.08 15.37 -4.57
C MET A 205 14.42 15.01 -5.23
N ALA A 206 15.13 16.00 -5.78
CA ALA A 206 16.45 15.75 -6.37
C ALA A 206 17.45 15.29 -5.29
N VAL A 207 18.38 14.40 -5.67
CA VAL A 207 19.34 13.80 -4.72
C VAL A 207 20.22 14.87 -4.05
N LEU A 208 20.64 15.91 -4.77
CA LEU A 208 21.42 17.01 -4.19
C LEU A 208 20.61 17.86 -3.19
N ASP A 209 19.31 18.05 -3.43
CA ASP A 209 18.43 18.76 -2.49
C ASP A 209 18.15 17.92 -1.24
N PHE A 210 17.97 16.60 -1.41
CA PHE A 210 17.87 15.69 -0.29
C PHE A 210 19.12 15.74 0.60
N LEU A 211 20.32 15.74 0.01
CA LEU A 211 21.56 15.88 0.79
C LEU A 211 21.65 17.23 1.52
N ARG A 212 21.23 18.34 0.90
CA ARG A 212 21.17 19.67 1.53
C ARG A 212 20.23 19.71 2.74
N GLU A 213 19.08 19.04 2.66
CA GLU A 213 18.15 18.96 3.79
C GLU A 213 18.61 17.94 4.86
N HIS A 214 19.09 16.77 4.45
CA HIS A 214 19.29 15.61 5.35
C HIS A 214 20.66 15.60 6.04
N VAL A 215 21.70 16.12 5.39
CA VAL A 215 23.06 16.15 5.94
C VAL A 215 23.37 17.55 6.46
N ARG A 216 23.46 17.70 7.78
CA ARG A 216 23.64 19.00 8.44
C ARG A 216 24.92 19.69 7.96
N GLY A 217 24.76 20.89 7.39
CA GLY A 217 25.88 21.70 6.88
C GLY A 217 26.39 21.25 5.50
N PHE A 218 25.64 20.41 4.78
CA PHE A 218 26.02 19.95 3.45
C PHE A 218 26.05 21.09 2.42
N ASN A 219 27.23 21.29 1.83
CA ASN A 219 27.43 22.08 0.63
C ASN A 219 28.15 21.22 -0.41
N VAL A 220 27.79 21.41 -1.68
CA VAL A 220 28.38 20.67 -2.81
C VAL A 220 29.86 21.04 -3.00
N SER A 221 30.28 22.25 -2.62
CA SER A 221 31.69 22.67 -2.60
C SER A 221 32.56 21.83 -1.67
N ASP A 222 31.99 21.35 -0.57
CA ASP A 222 32.68 20.69 0.53
C ASP A 222 32.39 19.18 0.57
N PHE A 223 31.88 18.61 -0.53
CA PHE A 223 31.42 17.23 -0.61
C PHE A 223 32.46 16.22 -0.07
N GLY A 224 33.75 16.44 -0.32
CA GLY A 224 34.83 15.58 0.17
C GLY A 224 34.86 15.42 1.69
N LYS A 225 34.45 16.44 2.46
CA LYS A 225 34.40 16.40 3.93
C LYS A 225 33.19 15.61 4.46
N LEU A 226 32.10 15.59 3.70
CA LEU A 226 30.80 14.99 4.07
C LEU A 226 30.45 13.77 3.21
N ARG A 227 31.45 13.18 2.55
CA ARG A 227 31.26 12.06 1.63
C ARG A 227 30.64 10.87 2.35
N TYR A 228 31.12 10.55 3.55
CA TYR A 228 30.66 9.41 4.32
C TYR A 228 29.18 9.56 4.71
N GLU A 229 28.78 10.74 5.17
CA GLU A 229 27.41 11.10 5.53
C GLU A 229 26.49 11.04 4.31
N ALA A 230 26.92 11.58 3.17
CA ALA A 230 26.17 11.55 1.92
C ALA A 230 26.00 10.11 1.38
N GLU A 231 27.06 9.31 1.39
CA GLU A 231 27.05 7.90 0.98
C GLU A 231 26.13 7.07 1.88
N LYS A 232 26.22 7.25 3.19
CA LYS A 232 25.35 6.62 4.20
C LYS A 232 23.89 7.02 4.07
N ALA A 233 23.61 8.28 3.72
CA ALA A 233 22.25 8.78 3.55
C ALA A 233 21.57 8.25 2.26
N LEU A 234 22.35 7.95 1.21
CA LEU A 234 21.85 7.56 -0.11
C LEU A 234 21.86 6.04 -0.37
N THR A 235 22.79 5.30 0.23
CA THR A 235 22.94 3.86 -0.03
C THR A 235 21.66 3.09 0.30
N GLY A 236 21.24 2.23 -0.63
CA GLY A 236 20.00 1.44 -0.54
C GLY A 236 18.71 2.21 -0.87
N LEU A 237 18.76 3.53 -1.10
CA LEU A 237 17.61 4.30 -1.55
C LEU A 237 17.30 4.04 -3.02
N LYS A 238 16.03 4.21 -3.39
CA LYS A 238 15.55 4.14 -4.77
C LYS A 238 15.55 5.50 -5.44
N VAL A 239 16.07 5.57 -6.65
CA VAL A 239 16.09 6.78 -7.49
C VAL A 239 15.55 6.48 -8.90
N THR A 240 14.92 7.48 -9.50
CA THR A 240 14.71 7.58 -10.95
C THR A 240 15.72 8.56 -11.55
N VAL A 241 15.92 8.48 -12.86
CA VAL A 241 16.89 9.31 -13.59
C VAL A 241 16.20 10.28 -14.55
N THR A 242 16.74 11.50 -14.70
CA THR A 242 16.14 12.59 -15.49
C THR A 242 16.80 12.82 -16.85
N HIS A 243 17.91 12.12 -17.15
CA HIS A 243 18.60 12.21 -18.44
C HIS A 243 18.01 11.32 -19.54
N ARG A 244 17.00 10.50 -19.23
CA ARG A 244 16.29 9.59 -20.14
C ARG A 244 14.78 9.67 -19.92
N ARG A 245 13.96 9.28 -20.89
CA ARG A 245 12.51 9.18 -20.72
C ARG A 245 12.14 7.80 -20.19
N THR A 246 12.40 7.56 -18.91
CA THR A 246 12.10 6.27 -18.25
C THR A 246 11.63 6.45 -16.82
N GLU A 247 10.68 5.61 -16.39
CA GLU A 247 10.25 5.50 -14.99
C GLU A 247 10.99 4.39 -14.23
N GLN A 248 12.05 3.82 -14.82
CA GLN A 248 12.85 2.74 -14.21
C GLN A 248 13.45 3.20 -12.87
N LYS A 249 13.16 2.44 -11.82
CA LYS A 249 13.58 2.68 -10.44
C LYS A 249 14.85 1.89 -10.17
N TYR A 250 15.96 2.58 -9.91
CA TYR A 250 17.26 2.01 -9.56
C TYR A 250 17.47 2.05 -8.05
N ILE A 251 18.30 1.15 -7.51
CA ILE A 251 18.76 1.21 -6.11
C ILE A 251 20.19 1.77 -6.13
N VAL A 252 20.47 2.75 -5.26
CA VAL A 252 21.84 3.27 -5.08
C VAL A 252 22.67 2.23 -4.36
N ALA A 253 23.67 1.66 -5.05
CA ALA A 253 24.58 0.68 -4.48
C ALA A 253 25.65 1.33 -3.60
N LYS A 254 26.27 2.41 -4.10
CA LYS A 254 27.27 3.22 -3.40
C LYS A 254 27.51 4.55 -4.15
N LEU A 255 28.43 5.39 -3.66
CA LEU A 255 29.01 6.49 -4.45
C LEU A 255 30.22 6.00 -5.25
N THR A 256 30.50 6.60 -6.41
CA THR A 256 31.71 6.25 -7.18
C THR A 256 32.98 6.66 -6.43
N ASP A 257 34.05 5.88 -6.60
CA ASP A 257 35.32 6.09 -5.88
C ASP A 257 36.08 7.35 -6.38
N LYS A 258 35.82 7.76 -7.64
CA LYS A 258 36.33 8.98 -8.26
C LYS A 258 35.22 10.03 -8.47
N ASN A 259 35.64 11.29 -8.65
CA ASN A 259 34.77 12.40 -9.03
C ASN A 259 34.33 12.33 -10.50
N THR A 260 33.21 12.98 -10.82
CA THR A 260 32.52 12.87 -12.11
C THR A 260 33.41 13.22 -13.31
N ARG A 261 34.34 14.17 -13.18
CA ARG A 261 35.32 14.49 -14.24
C ARG A 261 36.30 13.36 -14.57
N ASP A 262 36.67 12.54 -13.58
CA ASP A 262 37.73 11.52 -13.69
C ASP A 262 37.14 10.10 -13.92
N LEU A 263 35.83 10.01 -14.09
CA LEU A 263 35.13 8.77 -14.40
C LEU A 263 35.16 8.49 -15.90
N TYR A 264 35.56 7.26 -16.24
CA TYR A 264 35.54 6.71 -17.58
C TYR A 264 35.17 5.23 -17.52
N PHE A 265 34.82 4.69 -18.68
CA PHE A 265 34.57 3.26 -18.89
C PHE A 265 35.15 2.81 -20.24
N PRO A 266 35.51 1.52 -20.39
CA PRO A 266 35.98 1.00 -21.67
C PRO A 266 34.89 1.04 -22.74
N ASP A 267 35.28 1.36 -23.97
CA ASP A 267 34.42 1.27 -25.15
C ASP A 267 34.21 -0.20 -25.56
N GLU A 268 33.05 -0.76 -25.21
CA GLU A 268 32.63 -2.13 -25.59
C GLU A 268 31.99 -2.18 -27.00
N GLY A 269 32.47 -1.34 -27.93
CA GLY A 269 32.07 -1.36 -29.34
C GLY A 269 32.41 -2.69 -30.02
N LEU A 270 31.47 -3.21 -30.81
CA LEU A 270 31.62 -4.46 -31.57
C LEU A 270 32.81 -4.41 -32.54
N GLU A 271 33.66 -5.43 -32.48
CA GLU A 271 34.69 -5.79 -33.48
C GLU A 271 35.70 -4.71 -33.90
N HIS A 272 36.43 -4.11 -32.96
CA HIS A 272 37.62 -3.31 -33.30
C HIS A 272 38.91 -3.88 -32.72
N ARG A 273 39.82 -4.34 -33.61
CA ARG A 273 41.21 -4.70 -33.29
C ARG A 273 42.02 -3.43 -32.99
N GLY A 274 41.90 -2.90 -31.78
CA GLY A 274 42.66 -1.72 -31.33
C GLY A 274 42.70 -1.61 -29.81
N PRO A 275 43.51 -0.70 -29.25
CA PRO A 275 43.52 -0.46 -27.81
C PRO A 275 42.16 0.05 -27.34
N THR A 276 41.67 -0.49 -26.22
CA THR A 276 40.39 -0.15 -25.60
C THR A 276 40.28 1.35 -25.38
N ARG A 277 39.38 2.03 -26.09
CA ARG A 277 39.19 3.48 -25.94
C ARG A 277 38.51 3.76 -24.61
N GLU A 278 39.07 4.67 -23.82
CA GLU A 278 38.45 5.14 -22.58
C GLU A 278 37.42 6.24 -22.89
N ILE A 279 36.14 5.96 -22.64
CA ILE A 279 35.07 6.94 -22.79
C ILE A 279 34.84 7.61 -21.44
N TYR A 280 35.19 8.89 -21.35
CA TYR A 280 34.89 9.73 -20.19
C TYR A 280 33.39 9.96 -20.03
N LEU A 281 32.88 9.82 -18.80
CA LEU A 281 31.47 9.90 -18.47
C LEU A 281 30.83 11.24 -18.90
N VAL A 282 31.55 12.34 -18.70
CA VAL A 282 31.13 13.69 -19.13
C VAL A 282 30.91 13.76 -20.64
N ASN A 283 31.86 13.24 -21.42
CA ASN A 283 31.76 13.23 -22.88
C ASN A 283 30.66 12.28 -23.38
N PHE A 284 30.41 11.17 -22.67
CA PHE A 284 29.29 10.27 -22.96
C PHE A 284 27.94 10.94 -22.73
N PHE A 285 27.73 11.59 -21.59
CA PHE A 285 26.46 12.27 -21.29
C PHE A 285 26.18 13.42 -22.27
N ARG A 286 27.21 14.21 -22.61
CA ARG A 286 27.14 15.24 -23.65
C ARG A 286 26.75 14.66 -25.02
N ARG A 287 27.48 13.65 -25.51
CA ARG A 287 27.28 13.09 -26.85
C ARG A 287 26.00 12.26 -27.00
N LYS A 288 25.64 11.46 -25.99
CA LYS A 288 24.52 10.49 -26.07
C LYS A 288 23.18 11.09 -25.65
N TYR A 289 23.17 12.00 -24.66
CA TYR A 289 21.94 12.54 -24.07
C TYR A 289 21.78 14.05 -24.27
N GLY A 290 22.77 14.74 -24.86
CA GLY A 290 22.75 16.20 -24.97
C GLY A 290 22.77 16.90 -23.60
N LYS A 291 23.35 16.25 -22.58
CA LYS A 291 23.38 16.74 -21.20
C LYS A 291 24.79 17.20 -20.82
N GLU A 292 24.93 18.49 -20.55
CA GLU A 292 26.07 19.05 -19.85
C GLU A 292 25.98 18.71 -18.35
N ILE A 293 27.10 18.31 -17.77
CA ILE A 293 27.23 18.02 -16.32
C ILE A 293 27.78 19.27 -15.65
N THR A 294 27.07 19.78 -14.65
CA THR A 294 27.47 20.97 -13.89
C THR A 294 28.45 20.59 -12.77
N TYR A 295 28.15 19.51 -12.05
CA TYR A 295 28.86 19.18 -10.81
C TYR A 295 29.98 18.16 -11.06
N LEU A 296 31.10 18.66 -11.58
CA LEU A 296 32.26 17.84 -11.96
C LEU A 296 33.11 17.37 -10.77
N ASP A 297 33.11 18.10 -9.66
CA ASP A 297 33.93 17.91 -8.44
C ASP A 297 33.34 16.93 -7.41
N ILE A 298 32.22 16.27 -7.72
CA ILE A 298 31.56 15.32 -6.83
C ILE A 298 31.44 13.94 -7.49
N PRO A 299 31.30 12.84 -6.73
CA PRO A 299 31.09 11.51 -7.30
C PRO A 299 29.71 11.35 -7.97
N CYS A 300 29.56 10.28 -8.75
CA CYS A 300 28.28 9.81 -9.25
C CYS A 300 27.64 8.82 -8.26
N LEU A 301 26.35 8.53 -8.48
CA LEU A 301 25.71 7.35 -7.89
C LEU A 301 26.08 6.13 -8.73
N ASP A 302 26.44 5.03 -8.07
CA ASP A 302 26.46 3.71 -8.70
C ASP A 302 25.06 3.10 -8.62
N LEU A 303 24.40 3.00 -9.77
CA LEU A 303 23.08 2.42 -9.95
C LEU A 303 23.18 1.02 -10.60
N GLY A 304 24.37 0.41 -10.51
CA GLY A 304 24.68 -0.91 -11.04
C GLY A 304 24.00 -2.06 -10.29
N GLN A 305 23.88 -3.20 -10.96
CA GLN A 305 23.46 -4.47 -10.34
C GLN A 305 24.52 -5.53 -10.60
N GLY A 306 25.04 -6.13 -9.52
CA GLY A 306 26.18 -7.06 -9.60
C GLY A 306 27.39 -6.38 -10.26
N ASN A 307 27.97 -7.01 -11.28
CA ASN A 307 29.15 -6.50 -11.98
C ASN A 307 28.85 -5.44 -13.05
N LYS A 308 27.57 -5.12 -13.34
CA LYS A 308 27.22 -4.11 -14.35
C LYS A 308 27.35 -2.71 -13.77
N LYS A 309 28.37 -1.96 -14.21
CA LYS A 309 28.57 -0.54 -13.86
C LYS A 309 27.47 0.34 -14.48
N ASN A 310 26.85 1.21 -13.68
CA ASN A 310 25.87 2.18 -14.16
C ASN A 310 26.00 3.48 -13.37
N TYR A 311 26.98 4.30 -13.76
CA TYR A 311 27.29 5.56 -13.05
C TYR A 311 26.42 6.70 -13.58
N VAL A 312 25.69 7.37 -12.69
CA VAL A 312 24.83 8.51 -13.03
C VAL A 312 25.16 9.71 -12.12
N PRO A 313 25.45 10.90 -12.69
CA PRO A 313 25.66 12.12 -11.92
C PRO A 313 24.48 12.44 -11.00
N MET A 314 24.76 12.85 -9.76
CA MET A 314 23.71 13.11 -8.76
C MET A 314 22.69 14.17 -9.19
N GLU A 315 23.07 15.13 -10.04
CA GLU A 315 22.16 16.15 -10.59
C GLU A 315 21.08 15.58 -11.53
N PHE A 316 21.27 14.36 -12.05
CA PHE A 316 20.28 13.67 -12.87
C PHE A 316 19.50 12.58 -12.11
N CYS A 317 19.57 12.57 -10.78
CA CYS A 317 18.92 11.57 -9.94
C CYS A 317 17.87 12.20 -9.01
N VAL A 318 16.70 11.58 -8.92
CA VAL A 318 15.56 12.01 -8.09
C VAL A 318 15.14 10.85 -7.20
N LEU A 319 14.98 11.10 -5.90
CA LEU A 319 14.44 10.10 -4.97
C LEU A 319 12.99 9.75 -5.33
N VAL A 320 12.71 8.45 -5.35
CA VAL A 320 11.37 7.93 -5.64
C VAL A 320 10.45 8.10 -4.44
N GLU A 321 9.16 8.31 -4.69
CA GLU A 321 8.09 8.20 -3.70
C GLU A 321 8.01 6.81 -3.02
N ALA A 322 7.11 6.65 -2.04
CA ALA A 322 6.84 5.38 -1.34
C ALA A 322 8.00 4.78 -0.51
N GLN A 323 9.08 5.53 -0.26
CA GLN A 323 10.22 5.07 0.53
C GLN A 323 10.03 5.35 2.03
N LYS A 324 9.45 4.39 2.76
CA LYS A 324 9.21 4.49 4.21
C LYS A 324 10.50 4.88 4.96
N TYR A 325 10.38 5.85 5.86
CA TYR A 325 11.43 6.22 6.79
C TYR A 325 11.20 5.52 8.15
N PRO A 326 12.21 4.86 8.76
CA PRO A 326 12.04 4.25 10.08
C PRO A 326 11.73 5.31 11.14
N LYS A 327 10.68 5.10 11.94
CA LYS A 327 10.28 6.06 12.99
C LYS A 327 11.34 6.20 14.09
N GLU A 328 12.18 5.18 14.24
CA GLU A 328 13.30 5.07 15.17
C GLU A 328 14.50 5.94 14.77
N GLN A 329 14.56 6.35 13.50
CA GLN A 329 15.62 7.22 12.95
C GLN A 329 15.19 8.70 12.89
N LEU A 330 13.91 9.01 13.16
CA LEU A 330 13.44 10.39 13.24
C LEU A 330 14.08 11.09 14.44
N ASP A 331 14.34 12.39 14.30
CA ASP A 331 14.70 13.21 15.45
C ASP A 331 13.54 13.35 16.44
N ARG A 332 13.83 13.95 17.60
CA ARG A 332 12.90 14.08 18.72
C ARG A 332 11.67 14.94 18.40
N GLU A 333 11.79 15.91 17.51
CA GLU A 333 10.72 16.81 17.12
C GLU A 333 9.85 16.17 16.04
N ALA A 334 10.46 15.70 14.94
CA ALA A 334 9.79 14.94 13.89
C ALA A 334 9.04 13.72 14.45
N GLY A 335 9.64 12.97 15.37
CA GLY A 335 9.01 11.84 16.05
C GLY A 335 7.85 12.24 16.96
N ARG A 336 7.90 13.42 17.61
CA ARG A 336 6.79 13.98 18.41
C ARG A 336 5.64 14.39 17.48
N THR A 337 5.93 15.10 16.40
CA THR A 337 4.96 15.57 15.41
C THR A 337 4.23 14.40 14.75
N LEU A 338 4.96 13.38 14.27
CA LEU A 338 4.37 12.15 13.72
C LEU A 338 3.47 11.44 14.75
N LYS A 339 3.88 11.40 16.02
CA LYS A 339 3.08 10.81 17.11
C LYS A 339 1.80 11.62 17.36
N GLN A 340 1.85 12.95 17.36
CA GLN A 340 0.67 13.80 17.50
C GLN A 340 -0.31 13.63 16.33
N MET A 341 0.19 13.59 15.09
CA MET A 341 -0.63 13.32 13.89
C MET A 341 -1.31 11.93 13.90
N SER A 342 -0.72 10.97 14.65
CA SER A 342 -1.27 9.61 14.83
C SER A 342 -2.28 9.52 15.97
N LEU A 343 -2.19 10.40 16.97
CA LEU A 343 -3.03 10.42 18.18
C LEU A 343 -4.11 11.51 18.08
N LEU A 344 -4.90 11.45 17.00
CA LEU A 344 -6.03 12.35 16.81
C LEU A 344 -7.13 12.12 17.86
N ARG A 345 -7.79 13.20 18.29
CA ARG A 345 -8.98 13.10 19.13
C ARG A 345 -10.12 12.46 18.31
N PRO A 346 -11.10 11.78 18.94
CA PRO A 346 -12.14 11.07 18.20
C PRO A 346 -12.92 11.92 17.18
N ARG A 347 -13.20 13.20 17.48
CA ARG A 347 -13.82 14.13 16.52
C ARG A 347 -12.95 14.40 15.28
N ASP A 348 -11.66 14.66 15.49
CA ASP A 348 -10.71 14.94 14.40
C ASP A 348 -10.47 13.70 13.54
N ARG A 349 -10.45 12.52 14.18
CA ARG A 349 -10.38 11.22 13.48
C ARG A 349 -11.65 10.91 12.69
N GLN A 350 -12.84 11.22 13.22
CA GLN A 350 -14.11 11.08 12.51
C GLN A 350 -14.13 11.95 11.24
N MET A 351 -13.78 13.25 11.36
CA MET A 351 -13.67 14.15 10.20
C MET A 351 -12.68 13.61 9.16
N ARG A 352 -11.51 13.14 9.60
CA ARG A 352 -10.49 12.60 8.68
C ARG A 352 -10.89 11.27 8.02
N ILE A 353 -11.69 10.42 8.68
CA ILE A 353 -12.27 9.21 8.07
C ILE A 353 -13.32 9.61 7.04
N HIS A 354 -14.17 10.60 7.34
CA HIS A 354 -15.14 11.15 6.40
C HIS A 354 -14.45 11.74 5.14
N ASP A 355 -13.36 12.50 5.31
CA ASP A 355 -12.55 13.00 4.18
C ASP A 355 -12.01 11.86 3.29
N VAL A 356 -11.60 10.73 3.89
CA VAL A 356 -11.14 9.53 3.16
C VAL A 356 -12.28 8.85 2.38
N VAL A 357 -13.49 8.82 2.94
CA VAL A 357 -14.70 8.30 2.25
C VAL A 357 -15.04 9.17 1.03
N CYS A 358 -14.96 10.50 1.17
CA CYS A 358 -15.24 11.44 0.09
C CYS A 358 -14.12 11.63 -0.93
N ALA A 359 -12.90 11.13 -0.68
CA ALA A 359 -11.76 11.31 -1.57
C ALA A 359 -11.81 10.37 -2.78
N GLY A 360 -11.53 10.90 -3.99
CA GLY A 360 -11.47 10.09 -5.20
C GLY A 360 -10.35 9.03 -5.26
N GLY A 361 -9.38 9.09 -4.35
CA GLY A 361 -8.40 8.02 -4.11
C GLY A 361 -8.82 7.01 -3.03
N GLY A 362 -9.90 7.29 -2.29
CA GLY A 362 -10.47 6.41 -1.29
C GLY A 362 -11.10 5.14 -1.88
N PRO A 363 -11.59 4.23 -1.02
CA PRO A 363 -12.12 2.93 -1.46
C PRO A 363 -13.31 3.03 -2.41
N PHE A 364 -14.13 4.08 -2.26
CA PHE A 364 -15.32 4.30 -3.10
C PHE A 364 -15.03 5.10 -4.38
N GLY A 365 -13.88 5.77 -4.47
CA GLY A 365 -13.50 6.59 -5.63
C GLY A 365 -14.43 7.80 -5.84
N TYR A 366 -14.42 8.33 -7.08
CA TYR A 366 -15.43 9.30 -7.52
C TYR A 366 -16.58 8.54 -8.20
N VAL A 367 -17.70 8.36 -7.52
CA VAL A 367 -18.94 7.92 -8.18
C VAL A 367 -19.57 9.11 -8.88
N LYS A 368 -19.55 9.06 -10.22
CA LYS A 368 -20.33 9.95 -11.08
C LYS A 368 -21.77 9.42 -11.07
N SER A 369 -22.73 10.21 -10.61
CA SER A 369 -24.14 9.87 -10.76
C SER A 369 -24.60 10.12 -12.20
N ASN A 370 -25.64 9.40 -12.65
CA ASN A 370 -26.11 9.41 -14.04
C ASN A 370 -26.70 10.77 -14.51
N ASP A 371 -26.90 11.69 -13.58
CA ASP A 371 -27.36 13.07 -13.79
C ASP A 371 -26.22 14.05 -14.09
N GLY A 372 -24.95 13.61 -14.01
CA GLY A 372 -23.78 14.45 -14.18
C GLY A 372 -23.40 15.28 -12.95
N SER A 373 -24.09 15.12 -11.82
CA SER A 373 -23.67 15.70 -10.55
C SER A 373 -22.51 14.90 -9.93
N PHE A 374 -21.73 15.54 -9.07
CA PHE A 374 -20.83 14.84 -8.18
C PHE A 374 -21.61 14.52 -6.91
N SER A 375 -21.99 13.25 -6.73
CA SER A 375 -22.63 12.80 -5.50
C SER A 375 -21.65 12.94 -4.33
N ARG A 376 -21.80 14.03 -3.57
CA ARG A 376 -21.26 14.12 -2.22
C ARG A 376 -21.97 13.04 -1.41
N TYR A 377 -21.24 12.07 -0.86
CA TYR A 377 -21.83 11.04 -0.02
C TYR A 377 -22.48 11.68 1.21
N GLU A 378 -23.81 11.79 1.21
CA GLU A 378 -24.58 12.06 2.41
C GLU A 378 -24.58 10.78 3.25
N CYS A 379 -23.66 10.70 4.21
CA CYS A 379 -23.71 9.66 5.24
C CYS A 379 -24.95 9.87 6.10
N HIS A 380 -25.99 9.08 5.86
CA HIS A 380 -27.09 8.93 6.81
C HIS A 380 -26.58 8.23 8.10
N ASP A 381 -26.96 8.77 9.26
CA ASP A 381 -26.61 8.26 10.58
C ASP A 381 -27.33 6.92 10.88
N GLU A 382 -26.63 5.78 10.80
CA GLU A 382 -27.19 4.46 11.15
C GLU A 382 -26.24 3.62 12.06
N VAL A 383 -26.81 2.69 12.84
CA VAL A 383 -26.25 2.18 14.11
C VAL A 383 -26.49 0.66 14.27
N LEU A 384 -25.53 -0.17 14.77
CA LEU A 384 -25.66 -1.31 15.75
C LEU A 384 -24.39 -2.23 15.89
N ILE A 385 -24.49 -3.37 16.61
CA ILE A 385 -23.49 -4.01 17.51
C ILE A 385 -23.16 -5.51 17.16
N LEU A 386 -22.10 -6.13 17.72
CA LEU A 386 -21.78 -7.59 17.62
C LEU A 386 -20.88 -8.18 18.77
N ASN A 387 -20.92 -9.52 19.06
CA ASN A 387 -20.09 -10.33 20.02
C ASN A 387 -20.33 -11.88 19.99
N ARG A 388 -19.39 -12.70 20.53
CA ARG A 388 -19.56 -14.06 21.15
C ARG A 388 -18.20 -14.60 21.65
N GLY A 389 -17.99 -15.48 22.64
CA GLY A 389 -18.87 -16.11 23.65
C GLY A 389 -18.15 -17.22 24.49
N ILE A 390 -17.31 -16.88 25.48
CA ILE A 390 -16.88 -17.73 26.66
C ILE A 390 -16.74 -16.85 27.92
N SER A 391 -16.33 -15.59 27.78
CA SER A 391 -17.02 -14.51 28.49
C SER A 391 -18.41 -14.36 27.88
N GLU A 392 -19.39 -13.88 28.64
CA GLU A 392 -20.66 -13.44 28.07
C GLU A 392 -20.42 -12.34 27.00
N PHE A 393 -19.47 -11.45 27.27
CA PHE A 393 -18.79 -10.56 26.32
C PHE A 393 -17.51 -9.96 26.96
N ILE A 394 -16.53 -9.53 26.16
CA ILE A 394 -15.32 -8.82 26.63
C ILE A 394 -15.44 -7.35 26.28
N VAL A 395 -15.19 -6.46 27.24
CA VAL A 395 -15.06 -5.02 26.99
C VAL A 395 -13.58 -4.66 26.99
N MET A 396 -13.04 -4.32 25.81
CA MET A 396 -11.71 -3.73 25.69
C MET A 396 -11.83 -2.22 25.67
N VAL A 397 -11.12 -1.54 26.57
CA VAL A 397 -11.09 -0.10 26.70
C VAL A 397 -9.66 0.37 26.49
N ALA A 398 -9.45 1.21 25.47
CA ALA A 398 -8.27 2.05 25.37
C ALA A 398 -8.52 3.37 26.11
N ASP A 399 -7.55 3.78 26.92
CA ASP A 399 -7.65 4.94 27.81
C ASP A 399 -7.71 6.25 27.00
N THR A 400 -8.94 6.69 26.68
CA THR A 400 -9.26 7.84 25.83
C THR A 400 -10.64 8.40 26.19
N GLU A 401 -10.81 9.72 26.17
CA GLU A 401 -12.13 10.36 26.25
C GLU A 401 -12.53 11.01 24.90
N PRO A 402 -13.68 10.66 24.31
CA PRO A 402 -14.52 9.50 24.62
C PRO A 402 -13.84 8.15 24.29
N LEU A 403 -14.31 7.08 24.95
CA LEU A 403 -13.75 5.73 24.86
C LEU A 403 -13.91 5.12 23.45
N GLU A 404 -12.82 4.55 22.92
CA GLU A 404 -12.78 3.86 21.63
C GLU A 404 -12.97 2.34 21.80
N ILE A 405 -14.01 1.76 21.15
CA ILE A 405 -14.21 0.30 21.09
C ILE A 405 -13.39 -0.26 19.91
N LEU A 406 -12.42 -1.13 20.21
CA LEU A 406 -11.44 -1.57 19.20
C LEU A 406 -11.86 -2.80 18.38
N LEU A 407 -12.55 -3.79 18.97
CA LEU A 407 -13.07 -4.99 18.28
C LEU A 407 -13.93 -5.85 19.22
N HIS A 408 -14.76 -6.72 18.64
CA HIS A 408 -15.26 -7.93 19.28
C HIS A 408 -14.45 -9.13 18.77
N LEU A 409 -14.14 -10.11 19.63
CA LEU A 409 -13.37 -11.30 19.27
C LEU A 409 -14.20 -12.56 19.55
N PRO A 410 -14.32 -13.51 18.60
CA PRO A 410 -14.69 -14.89 18.93
C PRO A 410 -13.60 -15.48 19.82
N LEU A 411 -13.98 -16.11 20.93
CA LEU A 411 -13.03 -16.48 21.97
C LEU A 411 -12.21 -17.72 21.61
N LEU A 412 -10.97 -17.48 21.17
CA LEU A 412 -9.81 -18.36 21.26
C LEU A 412 -8.55 -17.48 21.42
N ALA A 413 -8.31 -17.00 22.64
CA ALA A 413 -7.10 -16.25 23.00
C ALA A 413 -6.74 -16.51 24.47
N GLU A 414 -5.78 -17.41 24.70
CA GLU A 414 -5.45 -17.92 26.03
C GLU A 414 -4.46 -17.04 26.82
N ASP A 415 -3.93 -15.95 26.22
CA ASP A 415 -2.93 -15.09 26.89
C ASP A 415 -3.04 -13.59 26.54
N LYS A 416 -2.72 -12.73 27.52
CA LYS A 416 -2.82 -11.26 27.45
C LYS A 416 -1.95 -10.65 26.36
N GLN A 417 -0.76 -11.22 26.09
CA GLN A 417 0.11 -10.73 25.02
C GLN A 417 -0.34 -11.17 23.60
N ALA A 418 -1.25 -12.14 23.48
CA ALA A 418 -1.84 -12.51 22.21
C ALA A 418 -2.98 -11.54 21.83
N LEU A 419 -3.79 -11.12 22.80
CA LEU A 419 -4.97 -10.27 22.60
C LEU A 419 -4.63 -8.91 21.92
N GLY A 420 -3.59 -8.22 22.41
CA GLY A 420 -3.15 -6.94 21.83
C GLY A 420 -2.62 -7.07 20.39
N ARG A 421 -1.93 -8.18 20.08
CA ARG A 421 -1.43 -8.49 18.73
C ARG A 421 -2.56 -8.88 17.77
N ALA A 422 -3.54 -9.67 18.23
CA ALA A 422 -4.73 -10.04 17.46
C ALA A 422 -5.59 -8.82 17.08
N CYS A 423 -5.60 -7.77 17.92
CA CYS A 423 -6.30 -6.52 17.66
C CYS A 423 -5.47 -5.46 16.90
N GLY A 424 -4.22 -5.78 16.51
CA GLY A 424 -3.34 -4.88 15.77
C GLY A 424 -2.83 -3.64 16.55
N VAL A 425 -2.96 -3.61 17.87
CA VAL A 425 -2.67 -2.43 18.70
C VAL A 425 -1.31 -2.52 19.39
N THR A 426 -0.56 -1.42 19.39
CA THR A 426 0.78 -1.31 20.00
C THR A 426 0.82 -0.51 21.30
N ARG A 427 -0.34 -0.17 21.87
CA ARG A 427 -0.50 0.58 23.14
C ARG A 427 -1.07 -0.34 24.24
N PRO A 428 -0.88 -0.05 25.53
CA PRO A 428 -1.54 -0.76 26.62
C PRO A 428 -3.07 -0.70 26.45
N VAL A 429 -3.75 -1.81 26.77
CA VAL A 429 -5.22 -1.95 26.70
C VAL A 429 -5.70 -2.53 28.03
N ILE A 430 -6.78 -1.98 28.57
CA ILE A 430 -7.47 -2.57 29.72
C ILE A 430 -8.60 -3.44 29.16
N ALA A 431 -8.55 -4.75 29.43
CA ALA A 431 -9.59 -5.68 29.06
C ALA A 431 -10.34 -6.13 30.32
N CYS A 432 -11.67 -5.94 30.33
CA CYS A 432 -12.55 -6.45 31.36
C CYS A 432 -13.34 -7.65 30.80
N SER A 433 -13.22 -8.80 31.45
CA SER A 433 -14.01 -9.99 31.15
C SER A 433 -15.16 -10.08 32.16
N VAL A 434 -16.40 -10.09 31.67
CA VAL A 434 -17.58 -10.27 32.53
C VAL A 434 -17.90 -11.76 32.61
N THR A 435 -17.82 -12.31 33.81
CA THR A 435 -18.12 -13.72 34.11
C THR A 435 -19.33 -13.83 35.05
N THR A 436 -20.11 -14.88 34.85
CA THR A 436 -21.29 -15.22 35.68
C THR A 436 -20.97 -16.35 36.63
N ASN A 437 -21.24 -16.14 37.92
CA ASN A 437 -21.23 -17.18 38.95
C ASN A 437 -22.69 -17.50 39.34
N GLU A 438 -22.99 -18.74 39.71
CA GLU A 438 -24.35 -19.24 39.87
C GLU A 438 -25.14 -18.55 40.97
N ALA A 439 -24.46 -18.07 42.01
CA ALA A 439 -25.03 -17.31 43.13
C ALA A 439 -25.15 -15.79 42.86
N SER A 440 -24.83 -15.30 41.65
CA SER A 440 -24.87 -13.87 41.33
C SER A 440 -26.29 -13.35 41.19
N GLN A 441 -26.66 -12.33 41.98
CA GLN A 441 -27.93 -11.61 41.83
C GLN A 441 -28.08 -10.92 40.47
N LEU A 442 -26.98 -10.73 39.73
CA LEU A 442 -26.96 -10.15 38.39
C LEU A 442 -27.04 -11.22 37.27
N LYS A 443 -27.11 -12.52 37.60
CA LYS A 443 -27.11 -13.65 36.63
C LYS A 443 -28.17 -13.46 35.53
N SER A 444 -29.40 -13.10 35.89
CA SER A 444 -30.49 -12.88 34.92
C SER A 444 -30.26 -11.67 34.02
N GLN A 445 -29.65 -10.60 34.52
CA GLN A 445 -29.37 -9.38 33.77
C GLN A 445 -28.18 -9.56 32.83
N ILE A 446 -27.14 -10.26 33.28
CA ILE A 446 -26.00 -10.61 32.42
C ILE A 446 -26.45 -11.58 31.32
N GLN A 447 -27.27 -12.59 31.65
CA GLN A 447 -27.84 -13.49 30.65
C GLN A 447 -28.75 -12.76 29.65
N GLN A 448 -29.63 -11.85 30.10
CA GLN A 448 -30.44 -11.02 29.19
C GLN A 448 -29.58 -10.14 28.29
N LEU A 449 -28.50 -9.56 28.82
CA LEU A 449 -27.58 -8.74 28.03
C LEU A 449 -26.85 -9.62 27.01
N LYS A 450 -26.37 -10.81 27.40
CA LYS A 450 -25.75 -11.81 26.53
C LYS A 450 -26.70 -12.27 25.43
N ASP A 451 -27.94 -12.63 25.76
CA ASP A 451 -28.94 -13.08 24.78
C ASP A 451 -29.29 -11.96 23.77
N ALA A 452 -29.35 -10.70 24.22
CA ALA A 452 -29.51 -9.54 23.34
C ALA A 452 -28.28 -9.34 22.45
N ILE A 453 -27.09 -9.54 23.00
CA ILE A 453 -25.78 -9.40 22.35
C ILE A 453 -25.50 -10.53 21.35
N GLU A 454 -25.93 -11.76 21.60
CA GLU A 454 -25.82 -12.90 20.67
C GLU A 454 -26.82 -12.80 19.52
N LYS A 455 -28.03 -12.27 19.77
CA LYS A 455 -29.00 -11.93 18.72
C LYS A 455 -28.48 -10.88 17.74
N LEU A 456 -27.51 -10.06 18.16
CA LEU A 456 -26.84 -9.08 17.32
C LEU A 456 -25.70 -9.69 16.49
N SER A 457 -25.47 -11.01 16.57
CA SER A 457 -24.27 -11.70 16.06
C SER A 457 -24.55 -12.99 15.29
N ILE A 458 -25.76 -13.08 14.75
CA ILE A 458 -26.13 -13.98 13.63
C ILE A 458 -26.20 -13.09 12.38
#